data_AF-A0A970C563-F1
#
_entry.id   AF-A0A970C563-F1
#
_cell.length_a   1.000
_cell.length_b   1.000
_cell.length_c   1.000
_cell.angle_alpha   90.00
_cell.angle_beta   90.00
_cell.angle_gamma   90.00
#
_symmetry.space_group_name_H-M   'P 1'
#
loop_
_entity.id
_entity.type
_entity.pdbx_description
1 polymer ?
#
loop_
_entity_poly.entity_id
_entity_poly.type
_entity_poly.pdbx_seq_one_letter_code
_entity_poly.pdbx_strand_id
1 'polypeptide(L)' 'MKMIVAVVQDQDASQLLQKLLSSNYRATRLATTGGFLRQGNTTLMIGAEDDKV' A
#
# COMPACT_ATOMS: atom_id res chain seq x y z
N MET A 1 -17.30 -1.71 1.49
CA MET A 1 -16.09 -2.21 0.83
C MET A 1 -15.56 -1.23 -0.22
N LYS A 2 -14.36 -0.69 0.01
CA LYS A 2 -13.53 0.05 -0.95
C LYS A 2 -12.21 -0.69 -1.21
N MET A 3 -11.63 -0.39 -2.37
CA MET A 3 -10.25 -0.73 -2.71
C MET A 3 -9.40 0.53 -2.63
N ILE A 4 -8.43 0.57 -1.73
CA ILE A 4 -7.44 1.65 -1.63
C ILE A 4 -6.20 1.21 -2.42
N VAL A 5 -5.74 2.07 -3.34
CA VAL A 5 -4.48 1.90 -4.06
C VAL A 5 -3.52 2.97 -3.58
N ALA A 6 -2.52 2.57 -2.80
CA ALA A 6 -1.54 3.48 -2.21
C ALA A 6 -0.16 3.28 -2.87
N VAL A 7 0.35 4.31 -3.55
CA VAL A 7 1.72 4.34 -4.08
C VAL A 7 2.60 5.02 -3.03
N VAL A 8 3.56 4.28 -2.48
CA VAL A 8 4.44 4.72 -1.39
C VAL A 8 5.91 4.48 -1.74
N GLN A 9 6.82 5.17 -1.06
CA GLN A 9 8.25 4.95 -1.24
C GLN A 9 8.64 3.57 -0.71
N ASP A 10 9.62 2.93 -1.35
CA ASP A 10 10.07 1.58 -0.99
C ASP A 10 10.59 1.49 0.45
N GLN A 11 11.23 2.54 0.94
CA GLN A 11 11.74 2.62 2.32
C GLN A 11 10.62 2.58 3.38
N ASP A 12 9.42 3.07 3.04
CA ASP A 12 8.27 3.14 3.96
C ASP A 12 7.34 1.92 3.84
N ALA A 13 7.41 1.22 2.70
CA ALA A 13 6.49 0.14 2.34
C ALA A 13 6.40 -0.96 3.41
N SER A 14 7.54 -1.40 3.94
CA SER A 14 7.60 -2.48 4.95
C SER A 14 6.96 -2.05 6.27
N GLN A 15 7.23 -0.82 6.73
CA GLN A 15 6.65 -0.31 7.98
C GLN A 15 5.15 -0.10 7.84
N LEU A 16 4.70 0.46 6.71
CA LEU A 16 3.28 0.66 6.42
C LEU A 16 2.54 -0.68 6.38
N LEU A 17 3.10 -1.68 5.68
CA LEU A 17 2.49 -3.01 5.60
C LEU A 17 2.34 -3.65 6.99
N GLN A 18 3.37 -3.57 7.84
CA GLN A 18 3.29 -4.09 9.21
C GLN A 18 2.18 -3.41 10.01
N LYS A 19 2.08 -2.08 9.96
CA LYS A 19 1.01 -1.33 10.64
C LYS A 19 -0.38 -1.73 10.15
N LEU A 20 -0.56 -1.86 8.83
CA LEU A 20 -1.83 -2.30 8.24
C LEU A 20 -2.23 -3.69 8.76
N LEU A 21 -1.30 -4.64 8.76
CA LEU A 21 -1.54 -5.99 9.27
C LEU A 21 -1.87 -5.98 10.77
N SER A 22 -1.13 -5.21 11.58
CA SER A 22 -1.40 -5.06 13.03
C SER A 22 -2.75 -4.41 13.30
N SER A 23 -3.25 -3.57 12.40
CA SER A 23 -4.58 -2.95 12.48
C SER A 23 -5.69 -3.80 11.83
N ASN A 24 -5.44 -5.09 11.54
CA ASN A 24 -6.37 -6.02 10.91
C ASN A 24 -6.82 -5.65 9.49
N TYR A 25 -6.05 -4.84 8.77
CA TYR A 25 -6.25 -4.64 7.33
C TYR A 25 -5.57 -5.75 6.54
N ARG A 26 -6.15 -6.09 5.39
CA ARG A 26 -5.54 -6.98 4.40
C ARG A 26 -4.97 -6.13 3.27
N ALA A 27 -3.71 -6.38 2.92
CA ALA A 27 -3.00 -5.66 1.88
C ALA A 27 -2.19 -6.60 0.99
N THR A 28 -2.11 -6.29 -0.29
CA THR A 28 -1.25 -6.95 -1.28
C THR A 28 -0.21 -5.96 -1.77
N ARG A 29 1.06 -6.38 -1.78
CA ARG A 29 2.20 -5.56 -2.23
C ARG A 29 2.55 -5.86 -3.68
N LEU A 30 2.75 -4.81 -4.47
CA LEU A 30 3.30 -4.87 -5.83
C LEU A 30 4.56 -4.01 -5.91
N ALA A 31 5.64 -4.57 -6.45
CA ALA A 31 6.81 -3.80 -6.86
C ALA A 31 6.46 -3.03 -8.14
N THR A 32 6.58 -1.71 -8.11
CA THR A 32 6.22 -0.81 -9.20
C THR A 32 7.33 0.20 -9.48
N THR A 33 7.23 0.93 -10.59
CA THR A 33 8.20 1.96 -10.96
C THR A 33 7.44 3.25 -11.27
N GLY A 34 7.89 4.36 -10.67
CA GLY A 34 7.29 5.67 -10.92
C GLY A 34 7.59 6.17 -12.33
N GLY A 35 6.56 6.59 -13.08
CA GLY A 35 6.72 7.01 -14.47
C GLY A 35 7.57 8.27 -14.69
N PHE A 36 7.59 9.19 -13.70
CA PHE A 36 8.33 10.44 -13.80
C PHE A 36 9.82 10.26 -13.46
N LEU A 37 10.12 9.83 -12.22
CA LEU A 37 11.50 9.66 -11.75
C LEU A 37 12.17 8.37 -12.27
N ARG A 38 11.39 7.44 -12.85
CA ARG A 38 11.85 6.10 -13.28
C ARG A 38 12.54 5.31 -12.16
N GLN A 39 12.13 5.56 -10.92
CA GLN A 39 12.64 4.90 -9.71
C GLN A 39 11.63 3.90 -9.16
N GLY A 40 12.16 2.86 -8.50
CA GLY A 40 11.35 1.85 -7.81
C GLY A 40 10.52 2.46 -6.69
N ASN A 41 9.27 2.01 -6.60
CA ASN A 41 8.37 2.30 -5.51
C ASN A 41 7.46 1.09 -5.27
N THR A 42 6.64 1.16 -4.23
CA THR A 42 5.74 0.08 -3.87
C THR A 42 4.31 0.55 -3.98
N THR A 43 3.48 -0.24 -4.66
CA THR A 43 2.03 -0.08 -4.64
C THR A 43 1.43 -1.09 -3.66
N LEU A 44 0.60 -0.60 -2.74
CA LEU A 44 -0.22 -1.43 -1.85
C LEU A 44 -1.68 -1.40 -2.31
N MET A 45 -2.26 -2.56 -2.50
CA MET A 45 -3.70 -2.74 -2.72
C MET A 45 -4.33 -3.20 -1.41
N ILE A 46 -5.20 -2.37 -0.84
CA ILE A 46 -5.75 -2.56 0.51
C ILE A 46 -7.26 -2.66 0.40
N GLY A 47 -7.82 -3.78 0.87
CA GLY A 47 -9.26 -3.93 1.03
C GLY A 47 -9.70 -3.37 2.39
N ALA A 48 -10.64 -2.42 2.37
CA ALA A 48 -11.19 -1.81 3.58
C ALA A 48 -12.73 -1.75 3.51
N GLU A 49 -13.38 -1.90 4.66
CA GLU A 49 -14.81 -1.63 4.79
C GLU A 49 -15.09 -0.13 4.65
N ASP A 50 -16.28 0.27 4.18
CA ASP A 50 -16.56 1.69 3.87
C ASP A 50 -16.48 2.60 5.11
N ASP A 51 -16.77 2.05 6.29
CA ASP A 51 -16.69 2.73 7.60
C ASP A 51 -15.26 2.80 8.17
N LYS A 52 -14.29 2.18 7.49
CA LYS A 52 -12.87 2.09 7.89
C LYS A 52 -11.92 2.74 6.89
N VAL A 53 -12.45 3.51 5.93
CA VAL A 53 -11.69 4.23 4.91
C VAL A 53 -11.41 5.66 5.36
#